data_AF-A0A831K006-F1
#
_entry.id   AF-A0A831K006-F1
#
_cell.length_a   1.000
_cell.length_b   1.000
_cell.length_c   1.000
_cell.angle_alpha   90.00
_cell.angle_beta   90.00
_cell.angle_gamma   90.00
#
_symmetry.space_group_name_H-M   'P 1'
#
loop_
_entity.id
_entity.type
_entity.pdbx_description
1 polymer ?
#
loop_
_entity_poly.entity_id
_entity_poly.type
_entity_poly.pdbx_seq_one_letter_code
_entity_poly.pdbx_strand_id
1 'polypeptide(L)' 'MSRELLELEKTMLFQTDPSLKRFQVIFALAFLGFRKTFGKDRDLCELFLRIMVEANKGRNELLLK' A
#
# COMPACT_ATOMS: atom_id res chain seq x y z
N MET A 1 -11.83 27.26 4.08
CA MET A 1 -11.11 26.29 4.92
C MET A 1 -10.05 27.02 5.73
N SER A 2 -10.01 26.82 7.05
CA SER A 2 -9.01 27.44 7.93
C SER A 2 -7.60 26.93 7.60
N ARG A 3 -6.60 27.82 7.61
CA ARG A 3 -5.18 27.48 7.41
C ARG A 3 -4.69 26.40 8.39
N GLU A 4 -5.24 26.36 9.59
CA GLU A 4 -4.90 25.39 10.63
C GLU A 4 -5.33 23.97 10.26
N LEU A 5 -6.48 23.80 9.60
CA LEU A 5 -6.95 22.49 9.13
C LEU A 5 -6.03 21.92 8.03
N LEU A 6 -5.54 22.79 7.14
CA LEU A 6 -4.63 22.41 6.06
C LEU A 6 -3.25 22.02 6.59
N GLU A 7 -2.75 22.73 7.60
CA GLU A 7 -1.49 22.39 8.27
C GLU A 7 -1.65 21.13 9.13
N LEU A 8 -2.81 20.90 9.75
CA LEU A 8 -3.11 19.65 10.47
C LEU A 8 -3.15 18.45 9.51
N GLU A 9 -3.83 18.59 8.36
CA GLU A 9 -3.86 17.57 7.29
C GLU A 9 -2.46 17.28 6.77
N LYS A 10 -1.65 18.31 6.47
CA LYS A 10 -0.26 18.13 6.08
C LYS A 10 0.54 17.42 7.17
N THR A 11 0.42 17.84 8.43
CA THR A 11 1.16 17.25 9.55
C THR A 11 0.79 15.77 9.70
N MET A 12 -0.50 15.42 9.58
CA MET A 12 -0.97 14.03 9.57
C MET A 12 -0.51 13.24 8.31
N LEU A 13 -0.48 13.88 7.14
CA LEU A 13 0.00 13.30 5.88
C LEU A 13 1.52 13.11 5.84
N PHE A 14 2.29 13.91 6.59
CA PHE A 14 3.75 13.80 6.74
C PHE A 14 4.18 12.94 7.94
N GLN A 15 3.28 12.65 8.88
CA GLN A 15 3.50 11.71 9.99
C GLN A 15 3.30 10.24 9.60
N THR A 16 2.88 9.95 8.38
CA THR A 16 2.86 8.55 7.90
C THR A 16 4.28 8.13 7.55
N ASP A 17 4.83 7.21 8.36
CA ASP A 17 6.15 6.60 8.16
C ASP A 17 6.34 6.30 6.66
N PRO A 18 7.41 6.82 6.03
CA PRO A 18 7.71 6.56 4.61
C PRO A 18 7.68 5.07 4.25
N SER A 19 7.98 4.20 5.21
CA SER A 19 7.93 2.75 5.08
C SER A 19 6.49 2.24 4.93
N LEU A 20 5.52 2.81 5.65
CA LEU A 20 4.09 2.50 5.48
C LEU A 20 3.60 2.88 4.07
N LYS A 21 4.00 4.05 3.57
CA LYS A 21 3.66 4.47 2.19
C LYS A 21 4.27 3.53 1.15
N ARG A 22 5.50 3.05 1.35
CA ARG A 22 6.13 2.07 0.45
C ARG A 22 5.32 0.79 0.35
N PHE A 23 4.87 0.24 1.48
CA PHE A 23 4.02 -0.96 1.47
C PHE A 23 2.67 -0.73 0.77
N GLN A 24 2.05 0.44 0.96
CA GLN A 24 0.83 0.80 0.23
C GLN A 24 1.06 0.88 -1.29
N VAL A 25 2.18 1.48 -1.73
CA VAL A 25 2.53 1.57 -3.15
C VAL A 25 2.79 0.18 -3.74
N ILE A 26 3.55 -0.68 -3.06
CA ILE A 26 3.82 -2.06 -3.50
C ILE A 26 2.50 -2.82 -3.64
N PHE A 27 1.61 -2.72 -2.65
CA PHE A 27 0.30 -3.34 -2.73
C PHE A 27 -0.49 -2.85 -3.94
N ALA A 28 -0.56 -1.52 -4.16
CA ALA A 28 -1.30 -0.95 -5.28
C ALA A 28 -0.76 -1.40 -6.64
N LEU A 29 0.57 -1.50 -6.79
CA LEU A 29 1.20 -2.01 -8.00
C LEU A 29 0.90 -3.49 -8.22
N ALA A 30 0.99 -4.32 -7.17
CA ALA A 30 0.65 -5.74 -7.25
C ALA A 30 -0.83 -5.95 -7.59
N PHE A 31 -1.74 -5.15 -7.02
CA PHE A 31 -3.16 -5.18 -7.36
C PHE A 31 -3.41 -4.84 -8.84
N LEU A 32 -2.73 -3.83 -9.38
CA LEU A 32 -2.83 -3.49 -10.79
C LEU A 32 -2.32 -4.63 -11.68
N GLY A 33 -1.21 -5.25 -11.30
CA GLY A 33 -0.66 -6.44 -11.95
C GLY A 33 -1.67 -7.59 -11.97
N PHE A 34 -2.22 -7.94 -10.81
CA PHE A 34 -3.25 -8.96 -10.66
C PHE A 34 -4.44 -8.69 -11.58
N ARG A 35 -4.98 -7.47 -11.60
CA ARG A 35 -6.11 -7.12 -12.47
C ARG A 35 -5.81 -7.30 -13.96
N LYS A 36 -4.57 -7.08 -14.39
CA LYS A 36 -4.16 -7.23 -15.80
C LYS A 36 -4.02 -8.69 -16.21
N THR A 37 -3.60 -9.56 -15.27
CA THR A 37 -3.33 -10.98 -15.50
C THR A 37 -4.51 -11.89 -15.14
N PHE A 38 -5.53 -11.36 -14.45
CA PHE A 38 -6.70 -12.12 -14.02
C PHE A 38 -7.39 -12.85 -15.19
N GLY A 39 -7.58 -14.15 -15.02
CA GLY A 39 -8.19 -15.04 -16.03
C GLY A 39 -7.32 -15.31 -17.26
N LYS A 40 -6.09 -14.78 -17.33
CA LYS A 40 -5.15 -14.97 -18.45
C LYS A 40 -3.93 -15.79 -18.06
N ASP A 41 -3.40 -15.54 -16.86
CA ASP A 41 -2.20 -16.20 -16.37
C ASP A 41 -2.35 -16.48 -14.88
N ARG A 42 -2.45 -17.77 -14.53
CA ARG A 42 -2.66 -18.22 -13.16
C ARG A 42 -1.43 -17.97 -12.28
N ASP A 43 -0.24 -18.21 -12.82
CA ASP A 43 1.01 -18.14 -12.06
C ASP A 43 1.33 -16.68 -11.70
N LEU A 44 1.11 -15.75 -12.65
CA LEU A 44 1.22 -14.33 -12.38
C LEU A 44 0.16 -13.83 -11.39
N CYS A 45 -1.09 -14.32 -11.49
CA CYS A 45 -2.11 -13.98 -10.49
C CYS A 45 -1.70 -14.41 -9.08
N GLU A 46 -1.19 -15.63 -8.94
CA GLU A 46 -0.71 -16.14 -7.65
C GLU A 46 0.48 -15.33 -7.12
N LEU A 47 1.43 -14.97 -7.99
CA LEU A 47 2.54 -14.10 -7.64
C LEU A 47 2.06 -12.75 -7.10
N PHE A 48 1.16 -12.06 -7.80
CA PHE A 48 0.65 -10.77 -7.35
C PHE A 48 -0.15 -10.88 -6.04
N LEU A 49 -0.92 -11.95 -5.85
CA LEU A 49 -1.59 -12.24 -4.58
C LEU A 49 -0.60 -12.38 -3.44
N ARG A 50 0.48 -13.15 -3.62
CA ARG A 50 1.53 -13.30 -2.61
C ARG A 50 2.18 -11.96 -2.27
N ILE A 51 2.50 -11.13 -3.26
CA ILE A 51 3.06 -9.79 -3.04
C ILE A 51 2.09 -8.91 -2.24
N MET A 52 0.79 -8.92 -2.57
CA MET A 52 -0.23 -8.16 -1.83
C MET A 52 -0.32 -8.60 -0.36
N VAL A 53 -0.25 -9.91 -0.08
CA VAL A 53 -0.26 -10.46 1.29
C VAL A 53 0.97 -9.99 2.06
N GLU A 54 2.17 -10.16 1.50
CA GLU A 54 3.42 -9.78 2.17
C GLU A 54 3.52 -8.26 2.38
N ALA A 55 3.04 -7.45 1.44
CA ALA A 55 3.00 -6.00 1.61
C ALA A 55 2.08 -5.58 2.77
N ASN A 56 0.92 -6.23 2.92
CA ASN A 56 0.03 -5.99 4.06
C ASN A 56 0.63 -6.44 5.39
N LYS A 57 1.33 -7.58 5.43
CA LYS A 57 2.05 -8.03 6.63
C LYS A 57 3.10 -7.02 7.06
N GLY A 58 3.99 -6.62 6.15
CA GLY A 58 5.03 -5.63 6.44
C GLY A 58 4.46 -4.27 6.89
N ARG A 59 3.34 -3.83 6.30
CA ARG A 59 2.62 -2.64 6.76
C ARG A 59 2.11 -2.81 8.20
N ASN A 60 1.48 -3.94 8.51
CA ASN A 60 0.91 -4.19 9.83
C ASN A 60 1.99 -4.33 10.91
N GLU A 61 3.13 -4.96 10.60
CA GLU A 61 4.27 -5.03 11.51
C GLU A 61 4.83 -3.65 11.88
N LEU A 62 4.78 -2.69 10.96
CA LEU A 62 5.17 -1.30 11.24
C LEU A 62 4.13 -0.53 12.05
N LEU A 63 2.84 -0.86 11.90
CA LEU A 63 1.76 -0.20 12.67
C LEU A 63 1.64 -0.73 14.10
N LEU A 64 2.11 -1.96 14.36
CA LEU A 64 2.02 -2.63 15.66
C LEU A 64 3.31 -2.51 16.50
N LYS A 65 4.30 -1.75 16.01
CA LYS A 65 5.51 -1.37 16.76
C LYS A 65 5.31 -0.02 17.44
#